data_AF-A0A535VZP6-F1
#
_entry.id   AF-A0A535VZP6-F1
#
_cell.length_a   1.000
_cell.length_b   1.000
_cell.length_c   1.000
_cell.angle_alpha   90.00
_cell.angle_beta   90.00
_cell.angle_gamma   90.00
#
_symmetry.space_group_name_H-M   'P 1'
#
loop_
_entity.id
_entity.type
_entity.pdbx_description
1 polymer ?
#
loop_
_entity_poly.entity_id
_entity_poly.type
_entity_poly.pdbx_seq_one_letter_code
_entity_poly.pdbx_strand_id
1 'polypeptide(L)'
;MLALLLLLAGLVGGCATSSPPGPSPTSTPTPGIRGIFHEYALPPSKLAPGDIVAGPDGNLWFTEVANGQTGKIGRITLTGTVSEFSLPTANALALDIIAGPDGNLWFSEGNKIGRITPSGKISEFSLAPHTSAQRIAAGPDGNLWFTEEDSIGRMTLTGQISEFPLPPSHRGPLGITAPTGCATR
;
A
#
# COMPACT_ATOMS: atom_id res chain seq x y z
N MET A 1 -49.63 56.05 -11.25
CA MET A 1 -48.45 55.26 -11.67
C MET A 1 -48.98 53.90 -12.08
N LEU A 2 -48.90 53.60 -13.37
CA LEU A 2 -49.77 52.66 -14.10
C LEU A 2 -49.53 51.20 -13.69
N ALA A 3 -50.60 50.51 -13.28
CA ALA A 3 -50.67 49.06 -13.10
C ALA A 3 -51.86 48.56 -13.91
N LEU A 4 -51.61 47.83 -15.00
CA LEU A 4 -52.60 46.99 -15.68
C LEU A 4 -51.95 46.13 -16.77
N LEU A 5 -52.07 44.80 -16.67
CA LEU A 5 -52.71 44.02 -17.74
C LEU A 5 -53.20 42.67 -17.18
N LEU A 6 -54.50 42.47 -17.28
CA LEU A 6 -55.24 41.22 -17.07
C LEU A 6 -55.27 40.42 -18.38
N LEU A 7 -55.32 39.08 -18.27
CA LEU A 7 -56.20 38.27 -19.13
C LEU A 7 -56.59 36.97 -18.42
N LEU A 8 -57.90 36.71 -18.39
CA LEU A 8 -58.54 35.48 -17.90
C LEU A 8 -58.58 34.38 -18.97
N ALA A 9 -58.57 33.12 -18.52
CA ALA A 9 -59.23 31.90 -19.03
C ALA A 9 -58.28 30.70 -18.85
N GLY A 10 -58.65 29.49 -18.48
CA GLY A 10 -59.93 28.83 -18.22
C GLY A 10 -59.58 27.42 -17.73
N LEU A 11 -60.45 26.82 -16.91
CA LEU A 11 -60.27 25.45 -16.45
C LEU A 11 -60.50 24.48 -17.61
N VAL A 12 -59.55 23.58 -17.85
CA VAL A 12 -59.84 22.30 -18.53
C VAL A 12 -59.14 21.20 -17.75
N GLY A 13 -59.94 20.35 -17.11
CA GLY A 13 -59.49 19.09 -16.56
C GLY A 13 -59.06 18.16 -17.70
N GLY A 14 -57.81 17.72 -17.67
CA GLY A 14 -57.29 16.65 -18.52
C GLY A 14 -56.88 15.50 -17.62
N CYS A 15 -57.53 14.34 -17.79
CA CYS A 15 -57.24 13.11 -17.07
C CYS A 15 -55.76 12.73 -17.21
N ALA A 16 -55.10 12.45 -16.08
CA ALA A 16 -53.78 11.84 -16.10
C ALA A 16 -53.90 10.42 -16.68
N THR A 17 -53.43 10.22 -17.92
CA THR A 17 -53.10 8.87 -18.41
C THR A 17 -51.66 8.60 -17.99
N SER A 18 -51.48 7.77 -16.95
CA SER A 18 -50.18 7.23 -16.60
C SER A 18 -49.66 6.39 -17.77
N SER A 19 -48.53 6.79 -18.35
CA SER A 19 -47.77 5.88 -19.21
C SER A 19 -47.11 4.82 -18.32
N PRO A 20 -47.11 3.53 -18.70
CA PRO A 20 -46.36 2.53 -17.95
C PRO A 20 -44.86 2.87 -17.98
N PRO A 21 -44.10 2.55 -16.92
CA PRO A 21 -42.67 2.76 -16.92
C PRO A 21 -42.04 1.99 -18.08
N GLY A 22 -41.25 2.67 -18.92
CA GLY A 22 -40.43 2.01 -19.94
C GLY A 22 -39.46 1.02 -19.27
N PRO A 23 -39.01 -0.03 -19.98
CA PRO A 23 -38.05 -0.97 -19.43
C PRO A 23 -36.81 -0.20 -18.95
N SER A 24 -36.38 -0.46 -17.70
CA SER A 24 -35.11 0.04 -17.19
C SER A 24 -34.00 -0.27 -18.20
N PRO A 25 -33.05 0.65 -18.44
CA PRO A 25 -31.90 0.36 -19.28
C PRO A 25 -31.21 -0.89 -18.73
N THR A 26 -31.30 -1.98 -19.48
CA THR A 26 -30.65 -3.23 -19.12
C THR A 26 -29.16 -2.98 -19.34
N SER A 27 -28.40 -2.82 -18.25
CA SER A 27 -26.94 -2.79 -18.33
C SER A 27 -26.48 -4.14 -18.87
N THR A 28 -26.26 -4.24 -20.17
CA THR A 28 -25.61 -5.41 -20.76
C THR A 28 -24.23 -5.48 -20.14
N PRO A 29 -23.87 -6.54 -19.39
CA PRO A 29 -22.54 -6.66 -18.86
C PRO A 29 -21.58 -6.71 -20.06
N THR A 30 -20.71 -5.71 -20.16
CA THR A 30 -19.54 -5.77 -21.05
C THR A 30 -18.85 -7.10 -20.79
N PRO A 31 -18.49 -7.90 -21.81
CA PRO A 31 -17.72 -9.12 -21.60
C PRO A 31 -16.50 -8.79 -20.74
N GLY A 32 -16.54 -9.21 -19.48
CA GLY A 32 -15.49 -8.93 -18.53
C GLY A 32 -14.20 -9.56 -19.05
N ILE A 33 -13.11 -8.81 -19.05
CA ILE A 33 -11.79 -9.37 -19.24
C ILE A 33 -11.63 -10.46 -18.16
N ARG A 34 -11.70 -11.73 -18.58
CA ARG A 34 -11.41 -12.86 -17.69
C ARG A 34 -9.90 -13.00 -17.61
N GLY A 35 -9.30 -12.48 -16.55
CA GLY A 35 -7.91 -12.81 -16.22
C GLY A 35 -7.77 -14.29 -15.88
N ILE A 36 -6.61 -14.88 -16.19
CA ILE A 36 -6.20 -16.17 -15.64
C ILE A 36 -5.60 -15.89 -14.26
N PHE A 37 -6.14 -16.54 -13.22
CA PHE A 37 -5.62 -16.43 -11.86
C PHE A 37 -4.90 -17.72 -11.48
N HIS A 38 -3.71 -17.59 -10.90
CA HIS A 38 -2.98 -18.67 -10.27
C HIS A 38 -2.90 -18.39 -8.77
N GLU A 39 -3.29 -19.37 -7.96
CA GLU A 39 -3.19 -19.32 -6.50
C GLU A 39 -2.08 -20.25 -6.04
N TYR A 40 -1.27 -19.78 -5.10
CA TYR A 40 -0.19 -20.55 -4.51
C TYR A 40 -0.40 -20.64 -3.00
N ALA A 41 -0.56 -21.87 -2.50
CA ALA A 41 -0.65 -22.10 -1.07
C ALA A 41 0.71 -21.84 -0.42
N LEU A 42 0.71 -21.03 0.64
CA LEU A 42 1.86 -20.93 1.52
C LEU A 42 2.02 -22.25 2.30
N PRO A 43 3.25 -22.57 2.78
CA PRO A 43 3.43 -23.62 3.77
C PRO A 43 2.44 -23.46 4.93
N PRO A 44 2.08 -24.54 5.66
CA PRO A 44 1.19 -24.44 6.82
C PRO A 44 1.81 -23.55 7.93
N SER A 45 1.66 -22.24 7.77
CA SER A 45 2.09 -21.21 8.69
C SER A 45 0.82 -20.55 9.23
N LYS A 46 0.83 -20.14 10.50
CA LYS A 46 -0.26 -19.35 11.10
C LYS A 46 -0.18 -17.88 10.68
N LEU A 47 0.69 -17.56 9.72
CA LEU A 47 1.02 -16.20 9.33
C LEU A 47 0.24 -15.84 8.07
N ALA A 48 -0.36 -14.66 8.08
CA ALA A 48 -1.02 -14.13 6.90
C ALA A 48 0.00 -13.34 6.07
N PRO A 49 0.02 -13.50 4.73
CA PRO A 49 0.80 -12.60 3.88
C PRO A 49 0.26 -11.17 4.04
N GLY A 50 1.18 -10.22 4.19
CA GLY A 50 0.92 -8.79 4.28
C GLY A 50 1.18 -8.11 2.94
N ASP A 51 2.22 -7.27 2.90
CA ASP A 51 2.61 -6.53 1.70
C ASP A 51 3.48 -7.37 0.75
N ILE A 52 3.53 -7.01 -0.53
CA ILE A 52 4.24 -7.78 -1.57
C ILE A 52 4.92 -6.86 -2.60
N VAL A 53 6.13 -7.25 -3.02
CA VAL A 53 6.93 -6.52 -4.01
C VAL A 53 7.66 -7.48 -4.95
N ALA A 54 7.93 -7.03 -6.17
CA ALA A 54 8.86 -7.72 -7.06
C ALA A 54 10.29 -7.53 -6.56
N GLY A 55 11.02 -8.64 -6.42
CA GLY A 55 12.42 -8.66 -6.03
C GLY A 55 13.37 -8.50 -7.22
N PRO A 56 14.61 -8.06 -6.96
CA PRO A 56 15.66 -7.94 -7.98
C PRO A 56 16.15 -9.29 -8.50
N ASP A 57 15.79 -10.40 -7.84
CA ASP A 57 16.07 -11.77 -8.27
C ASP A 57 14.96 -12.38 -9.15
N GLY A 58 13.97 -11.58 -9.56
CA GLY A 58 12.85 -12.01 -10.40
C GLY A 58 11.77 -12.80 -9.65
N ASN A 59 11.87 -12.91 -8.33
CA ASN A 59 10.86 -13.53 -7.48
C ASN A 59 9.95 -12.46 -6.85
N LEU A 60 8.83 -12.88 -6.27
CA LEU A 60 8.02 -12.00 -5.44
C LEU A 60 8.41 -12.17 -3.97
N TRP A 61 8.47 -11.07 -3.23
CA TRP A 61 8.82 -11.03 -1.82
C TRP A 61 7.67 -10.40 -1.05
N PHE A 62 7.34 -10.96 0.11
CA PHE A 62 6.20 -10.52 0.90
C PHE A 62 6.48 -10.56 2.40
N THR A 63 5.78 -9.73 3.16
CA THR A 63 5.79 -9.81 4.61
C THR A 63 4.81 -10.89 5.10
N GLU A 64 5.12 -11.54 6.21
CA GLU A 64 4.22 -12.48 6.88
C GLU A 64 3.96 -11.99 8.30
N VAL A 65 2.69 -11.66 8.58
CA VAL A 65 2.26 -11.10 9.86
C VAL A 65 1.65 -12.20 10.71
N ALA A 66 2.16 -12.34 11.94
CA ALA A 66 1.69 -13.31 12.92
C ALA A 66 0.81 -12.69 13.99
N ASN A 67 -0.26 -13.38 14.37
CA ASN A 67 -0.91 -13.12 15.65
C ASN A 67 -0.13 -13.84 16.76
N GLY A 68 0.77 -13.10 17.43
CA GLY A 68 1.50 -13.59 18.60
C GLY A 68 2.70 -14.50 18.32
N GLN A 69 3.28 -14.45 17.11
CA GLN A 69 4.56 -15.07 16.79
C GLN A 69 5.50 -14.05 16.15
N THR A 70 6.78 -14.39 16.00
CA THR A 70 7.70 -13.59 15.18
C THR A 70 7.30 -13.66 13.71
N GLY A 71 7.22 -12.51 13.04
CA GLY A 71 6.97 -12.41 11.61
C GLY A 71 8.10 -12.98 10.77
N LYS A 72 7.84 -13.11 9.46
CA LYS A 72 8.82 -13.58 8.49
C LYS A 72 8.79 -12.70 7.24
N ILE A 73 9.85 -12.81 6.45
CA ILE A 73 9.82 -12.40 5.05
C ILE A 73 9.69 -13.66 4.20
N GLY A 74 8.66 -13.72 3.38
CA GLY A 74 8.45 -14.77 2.40
C GLY A 74 9.01 -14.39 1.03
N ARG A 75 9.47 -15.39 0.28
CA ARG A 75 9.83 -15.29 -1.12
C ARG A 75 9.14 -16.39 -1.90
N ILE A 76 8.48 -16.05 -2.99
CA ILE A 76 7.83 -17.00 -3.88
C ILE A 76 8.32 -16.83 -5.32
N THR A 77 8.70 -17.95 -5.94
CA THR A 77 9.00 -18.00 -7.38
C THR A 77 7.72 -17.86 -8.19
N LEU A 78 7.82 -17.43 -9.46
CA LEU A 78 6.65 -17.36 -10.35
C LEU A 78 6.04 -18.74 -10.70
N THR A 79 6.70 -19.83 -10.28
CA THR A 79 6.20 -21.21 -10.40
C THR A 79 5.65 -21.76 -9.08
N GLY A 80 5.64 -20.97 -8.00
CA GLY A 80 4.98 -21.32 -6.74
C GLY A 80 5.87 -21.91 -5.64
N THR A 81 7.17 -22.03 -5.85
CA THR A 81 8.10 -22.45 -4.78
C THR A 81 8.28 -21.31 -3.77
N VAL A 82 7.97 -21.59 -2.49
CA VAL A 82 8.07 -20.63 -1.37
C VAL A 82 9.32 -20.90 -0.52
N SER A 83 9.96 -19.83 -0.05
CA SER A 83 11.00 -19.81 0.98
C SER A 83 10.62 -18.78 2.04
N GLU A 84 10.84 -19.06 3.32
CA GLU A 84 10.50 -18.14 4.42
C GLU A 84 11.74 -17.84 5.26
N PHE A 85 11.88 -16.59 5.69
CA PHE A 85 13.02 -16.09 6.46
C PHE A 85 12.54 -15.43 7.75
N SER A 86 12.83 -16.06 8.89
CA SER A 86 12.43 -15.54 10.21
C SER A 86 13.15 -14.24 10.55
N LEU A 87 12.41 -13.26 11.07
CA LEU A 87 13.01 -12.04 11.59
C LEU A 87 13.91 -12.34 12.80
N PRO A 88 15.12 -11.75 12.89
CA PRO A 88 16.00 -11.88 14.05
C PRO A 88 15.37 -11.39 15.36
N THR A 89 14.64 -10.28 15.32
CA THR A 89 13.95 -9.77 16.51
C THR A 89 12.72 -10.61 16.86
N ALA A 90 12.69 -11.12 18.09
CA ALA A 90 11.55 -11.89 18.61
C ALA A 90 10.27 -11.03 18.68
N ASN A 91 9.13 -11.61 18.27
CA ASN A 91 7.82 -10.96 18.23
C ASN A 91 7.75 -9.70 17.36
N ALA A 92 8.75 -9.45 16.51
CA ALA A 92 8.70 -8.39 15.52
C ALA A 92 7.75 -8.75 14.38
N LEU A 93 7.18 -7.72 13.75
CA LEU A 93 6.32 -7.84 12.58
C LEU A 93 6.85 -6.90 11.49
N ALA A 94 7.02 -7.44 10.29
CA ALA A 94 7.31 -6.63 9.12
C ALA A 94 6.00 -6.07 8.56
N LEU A 95 5.89 -4.75 8.39
CA LEU A 95 4.64 -4.09 7.95
C LEU A 95 4.61 -3.83 6.44
N ASP A 96 5.70 -3.34 5.89
CA ASP A 96 5.85 -2.96 4.47
C ASP A 96 7.18 -3.51 3.93
N ILE A 97 7.28 -3.74 2.62
CA ILE A 97 8.47 -4.26 1.95
C ILE A 97 8.64 -3.64 0.56
N ILE A 98 9.86 -3.20 0.25
CA ILE A 98 10.23 -2.61 -1.04
C ILE A 98 11.52 -3.20 -1.60
N ALA A 99 11.69 -3.11 -2.92
CA ALA A 99 13.00 -3.25 -3.53
C ALA A 99 13.81 -1.95 -3.33
N GLY A 100 15.02 -2.10 -2.78
CA GLY A 100 15.96 -1.00 -2.59
C GLY A 100 16.89 -0.79 -3.79
N PRO A 101 17.50 0.40 -3.90
CA PRO A 101 18.42 0.73 -5.00
C PRO A 101 19.75 -0.03 -4.93
N ASP A 102 20.03 -0.76 -3.86
CA ASP A 102 21.22 -1.59 -3.67
C ASP A 102 21.02 -3.07 -4.04
N GLY A 103 19.90 -3.41 -4.69
CA GLY A 103 19.59 -4.78 -5.11
C GLY A 103 19.17 -5.69 -3.96
N ASN A 104 18.74 -5.14 -2.82
CA ASN A 104 18.18 -5.88 -1.70
C ASN A 104 16.75 -5.44 -1.43
N LEU A 105 16.06 -6.19 -0.58
CA LEU A 105 14.73 -5.84 -0.13
C LEU A 105 14.85 -5.14 1.23
N TRP A 106 14.02 -4.14 1.46
CA TRP A 106 13.98 -3.35 2.68
C TRP A 106 12.58 -3.32 3.24
N PHE A 107 12.43 -3.44 4.56
CA PHE A 107 11.13 -3.57 5.21
C PHE A 107 11.05 -2.75 6.50
N SER A 108 9.86 -2.30 6.86
CA SER A 108 9.61 -1.63 8.15
C SER A 108 9.29 -2.66 9.24
N GLU A 109 9.88 -2.51 10.42
CA GLU A 109 9.76 -3.45 11.53
C GLU A 109 9.62 -2.69 12.87
N GLY A 110 8.51 -2.00 13.05
CA GLY A 110 8.28 -1.17 14.25
C GLY A 110 9.41 -0.15 14.43
N ASN A 111 10.18 -0.27 15.50
CA ASN A 111 11.31 0.63 15.78
C ASN A 111 12.60 0.30 15.01
N LYS A 112 12.51 -0.44 13.90
CA LYS A 112 13.64 -0.75 13.02
C LYS A 112 13.27 -0.66 11.55
N ILE A 113 14.30 -0.52 10.73
CA ILE A 113 14.25 -0.83 9.31
C ILE A 113 15.05 -2.10 9.09
N GLY A 114 14.45 -3.11 8.48
CA GLY A 114 15.11 -4.35 8.09
C GLY A 114 15.58 -4.32 6.64
N ARG A 115 16.63 -5.10 6.36
CA ARG A 115 17.15 -5.37 5.03
C ARG A 115 17.33 -6.87 4.89
N ILE A 116 16.89 -7.43 3.77
CA ILE A 116 17.13 -8.82 3.42
C ILE A 116 17.75 -8.92 2.02
N THR A 117 18.85 -9.68 1.93
CA THR A 117 19.49 -9.96 0.64
C THR A 117 18.66 -10.97 -0.16
N PRO A 118 18.80 -11.04 -1.49
CA PRO A 118 18.14 -12.09 -2.28
C PRO A 118 18.51 -13.52 -1.86
N SER A 119 19.67 -13.69 -1.23
CA SER A 119 20.11 -14.96 -0.64
C SER A 119 19.50 -15.26 0.74
N GLY A 120 18.71 -14.35 1.31
CA GLY A 120 17.98 -14.55 2.56
C GLY A 120 18.68 -14.05 3.83
N LYS A 121 19.77 -13.29 3.73
CA LYS A 121 20.47 -12.74 4.90
C LYS A 121 19.76 -11.47 5.38
N ILE A 122 19.30 -11.47 6.63
CA ILE A 122 18.65 -10.32 7.27
C ILE A 122 19.66 -9.50 8.09
N SER A 123 19.55 -8.18 8.01
CA SER A 123 20.16 -7.20 8.92
C SER A 123 19.12 -6.17 9.33
N GLU A 124 19.17 -5.70 10.57
CA GLU A 124 18.22 -4.75 11.14
C GLU A 124 18.94 -3.46 11.57
N PHE A 125 18.30 -2.32 11.33
CA PHE A 125 18.79 -0.98 11.66
C PHE A 125 17.85 -0.34 12.68
N SER A 126 18.32 -0.13 13.90
CA SER A 126 17.52 0.47 14.96
C SER A 126 17.22 1.94 14.70
N LEU A 127 15.95 2.31 14.86
CA LEU A 127 15.50 3.69 14.92
C LEU A 127 15.56 4.21 16.37
N ALA A 128 15.28 5.50 16.57
CA ALA A 128 15.23 6.08 17.89
C ALA A 128 14.19 5.37 18.79
N PRO A 129 14.36 5.34 20.13
CA PRO A 129 13.36 4.77 21.02
C PRO A 129 11.97 5.40 20.80
N HIS A 130 10.92 4.58 20.91
CA HIS A 130 9.51 5.00 20.74
C HIS A 130 9.09 5.42 19.33
N THR A 131 9.95 5.23 18.32
CA THR A 131 9.56 5.34 16.91
C THR A 131 8.88 4.05 16.43
N SER A 132 8.07 4.18 15.38
CA SER A 132 7.46 3.05 14.69
C SER A 132 7.33 3.39 13.21
N ALA A 133 8.26 2.86 12.41
CA ALA A 133 8.21 2.98 10.96
C ALA A 133 7.02 2.21 10.41
N GLN A 134 6.24 2.88 9.55
CA GLN A 134 5.03 2.32 8.97
C GLN A 134 5.22 1.91 7.51
N ARG A 135 5.29 2.88 6.61
CA ARG A 135 5.52 2.66 5.17
C ARG A 135 6.89 3.13 4.77
N ILE A 136 7.46 2.50 3.75
CA ILE A 136 8.82 2.76 3.27
C ILE A 136 8.82 2.94 1.75
N ALA A 137 9.69 3.82 1.25
CA ALA A 137 9.92 4.05 -0.16
C ALA A 137 11.41 4.26 -0.45
N ALA A 138 11.85 3.83 -1.64
CA ALA A 138 13.16 4.19 -2.16
C ALA A 138 13.08 5.58 -2.79
N GLY A 139 13.75 6.57 -2.20
CA GLY A 139 13.76 7.94 -2.68
C GLY A 139 14.65 8.13 -3.91
N PRO A 140 14.40 9.20 -4.70
CA PRO A 140 15.21 9.53 -5.87
C PRO A 140 16.65 9.95 -5.53
N ASP A 141 16.92 10.23 -4.26
CA ASP A 141 18.23 10.57 -3.71
C ASP A 141 19.05 9.33 -3.30
N GLY A 142 18.57 8.13 -3.62
CA GLY A 142 19.23 6.86 -3.32
C GLY A 142 19.11 6.41 -1.87
N ASN A 143 18.31 7.11 -1.06
CA ASN A 143 18.06 6.77 0.34
C ASN A 143 16.68 6.14 0.50
N LEU A 144 16.47 5.53 1.65
CA LEU A 144 15.17 5.07 2.08
C LEU A 144 14.45 6.20 2.79
N TRP A 145 13.16 6.32 2.53
CA TRP A 145 12.26 7.25 3.20
C TRP A 145 11.14 6.45 3.84
N PHE A 146 10.73 6.83 5.04
CA PHE A 146 9.70 6.12 5.77
C PHE A 146 8.84 7.07 6.61
N THR A 147 7.62 6.62 6.90
CA THR A 147 6.68 7.35 7.74
C THR A 147 6.72 6.85 9.18
N GLU A 148 6.63 7.79 10.12
CA GLU A 148 6.45 7.55 11.55
C GLU A 148 5.26 8.38 12.04
N GLU A 149 4.83 8.19 13.30
CA GLU A 149 3.65 8.88 13.82
C GLU A 149 3.76 10.42 13.75
N ASP A 150 4.92 10.99 14.07
CA ASP A 150 5.11 12.43 14.15
C ASP A 150 6.29 12.94 13.32
N SER A 151 6.83 12.11 12.43
CA SER A 151 8.02 12.42 11.64
C SER A 151 7.98 11.75 10.28
N ILE A 152 8.78 12.28 9.34
CA ILE A 152 9.25 11.55 8.17
C ILE A 152 10.70 11.17 8.40
N GLY A 153 11.01 9.89 8.31
CA GLY A 153 12.36 9.39 8.40
C GLY A 153 13.04 9.27 7.04
N ARG A 154 14.35 9.49 7.02
CA ARG A 154 15.24 9.22 5.88
C ARG A 154 16.44 8.44 6.38
N MET A 155 16.76 7.33 5.74
CA MET A 155 17.90 6.49 6.10
C MET A 155 18.77 6.18 4.88
N THR A 156 20.07 6.36 5.03
CA THR A 156 21.05 5.85 4.05
C THR A 156 21.08 4.33 4.04
N LEU A 157 21.53 3.72 2.95
CA LEU A 157 21.61 2.24 2.84
C LEU A 157 22.63 1.60 3.83
N THR A 158 23.44 2.43 4.48
CA THR A 158 24.38 2.02 5.53
C THR A 158 23.87 2.30 6.94
N GLY A 159 22.63 2.81 7.10
CA GLY A 159 21.98 2.95 8.40
C GLY A 159 22.08 4.32 9.07
N GLN A 160 22.59 5.36 8.39
CA GLN A 160 22.54 6.72 8.93
C GLN A 160 21.14 7.31 8.77
N ILE A 161 20.53 7.76 9.87
CA ILE A 161 19.13 8.21 9.93
C ILE A 161 19.07 9.74 10.10
N SER A 162 18.07 10.35 9.50
CA SER A 162 17.64 11.73 9.71
C SER A 162 16.11 11.76 9.81
N GLU A 163 15.58 12.50 10.78
CA GLU A 163 14.14 12.62 11.01
C GLU A 163 13.68 14.06 10.74
N PHE A 164 12.49 14.19 10.13
CA PHE A 164 11.86 15.44 9.79
C PHE A 164 10.54 15.56 10.54
N PRO A 165 10.50 16.29 11.66
CA PRO A 165 9.30 16.40 12.50
C PRO A 165 8.12 17.00 11.76
N LEU A 166 6.93 16.45 12.01
CA LEU A 166 5.68 16.96 11.51
C LEU A 166 5.04 17.93 12.51
N PRO A 167 4.34 18.97 12.03
CA PRO A 167 3.47 19.78 12.87
C PRO A 167 2.44 18.89 13.59
N PRO A 168 2.02 19.23 14.83
CA PRO A 168 1.03 18.44 15.57
C PRO A 168 -0.27 18.19 14.80
N SER A 169 -0.67 19.09 13.90
CA SER A 169 -1.87 18.95 13.05
C SER A 169 -1.73 17.92 11.92
N HIS A 170 -0.54 17.40 11.64
CA HIS A 170 -0.24 16.53 10.49
C HIS A 170 0.29 15.15 10.88
N ARG A 171 0.17 14.76 12.16
CA ARG A 171 0.60 13.45 12.66
C ARG A 171 -0.20 12.31 12.02
N GLY A 172 0.38 11.12 12.05
CA GLY A 172 -0.15 9.90 11.45
C GLY A 172 -0.03 9.83 9.92
N PRO A 173 1.10 10.26 9.30
CA PRO A 173 1.31 9.99 7.88
C PRO A 173 1.32 8.47 7.66
N LEU A 174 0.45 7.96 6.79
CA LEU A 174 0.42 6.53 6.47
C LEU A 174 1.30 6.24 5.26
N GLY A 175 0.87 6.66 4.08
CA GLY A 175 1.51 6.32 2.81
C GLY A 175 2.71 7.20 2.48
N ILE A 176 3.71 6.58 1.85
CA ILE A 176 4.84 7.26 1.21
C ILE A 176 5.09 6.62 -0.14
N THR A 177 5.45 7.43 -1.13
CA THR A 177 5.81 6.94 -2.46
C THR A 177 6.90 7.82 -3.05
N ALA A 178 7.71 7.27 -3.93
CA ALA A 178 8.64 8.05 -4.72
C ALA A 178 7.98 8.46 -6.04
N PRO A 179 8.29 9.64 -6.58
CA PRO A 179 7.78 10.05 -7.87
C PRO A 179 8.18 9.05 -8.95
N THR A 180 7.21 8.61 -9.75
CA THR A 180 7.43 7.75 -10.90
C THR A 180 7.84 8.61 -12.11
N GLY A 181 9.15 8.86 -12.24
CA GLY A 181 9.69 9.53 -13.42
C GLY A 181 11.17 9.77 -13.33
N CYS A 182 11.88 9.67 -14.48
CA CYS A 182 13.21 10.25 -14.59
C CYS A 182 13.09 11.73 -14.21
N ALA A 183 13.70 12.14 -13.10
CA ALA A 183 13.96 13.54 -12.85
C ALA A 183 14.87 14.01 -14.00
N THR A 184 14.28 14.64 -15.02
CA THR A 184 15.06 15.38 -16.01
C THR A 184 15.80 16.45 -15.24
N ARG A 185 17.12 16.30 -15.17
CA ARG A 185 18.04 17.31 -14.63
C ARG A 185 17.88 18.63 -15.35
#